data_AF-A0A7W0CK46-F1
#
_entry.id   AF-A0A7W0CK46-F1
#
_cell.length_a   1.000
_cell.length_b   1.000
_cell.length_c   1.000
_cell.angle_alpha   90.00
_cell.angle_beta   90.00
_cell.angle_gamma   90.00
#
_symmetry.space_group_name_H-M   'P 1'
#
loop_
_entity.id
_entity.type
_entity.pdbx_description
1 polymer ?
#
loop_
_entity_poly.entity_id
_entity_poly.type
_entity_poly.pdbx_seq_one_letter_code
_entity_poly.pdbx_strand_id
1 'polypeptide(L)' 'MNHMQVVSGDATPEEIAALVAVLAARGENPATATEAKPESWRNPARSMRKQLVPGKSAWRNSALP' A
#
# COMPACT_ATOMS: atom_id res chain seq x y z
N MET A 1 -9.35 17.77 15.02
CA MET A 1 -9.89 18.34 13.77
C MET A 1 -9.35 17.54 12.59
N ASN A 2 -10.19 16.80 11.86
CA ASN A 2 -9.76 16.13 10.62
C ASN A 2 -10.26 16.93 9.42
N HIS A 3 -9.34 17.38 8.57
CA HIS A 3 -9.58 18.19 7.37
C HIS A 3 -9.38 17.35 6.10
N MET A 4 -10.04 16.19 6.00
CA MET A 4 -9.92 15.36 4.80
C MET A 4 -11.05 15.70 3.83
N GLN A 5 -10.72 16.44 2.77
CA GLN A 5 -11.65 16.77 1.69
C GLN A 5 -11.40 15.86 0.50
N VAL A 6 -12.46 15.25 -0.02
CA VAL A 6 -12.41 14.47 -1.27
C VAL A 6 -12.55 15.45 -2.42
N VAL A 7 -11.53 15.58 -3.25
CA VAL A 7 -11.58 16.36 -4.49
C VAL A 7 -12.26 15.50 -5.56
N SER A 8 -13.34 16.01 -6.15
CA SER A 8 -14.11 15.34 -7.21
C SER A 8 -13.32 15.33 -8.54
N GLY A 9 -13.73 14.52 -9.51
CA GLY A 9 -13.03 14.31 -10.80
C GLY A 9 -12.93 15.50 -11.76
N ASP A 10 -13.22 16.72 -11.29
CA ASP A 10 -13.12 17.99 -12.01
C ASP A 10 -12.27 18.99 -11.22
N ALA A 11 -11.13 18.52 -10.69
CA ALA A 11 -10.18 19.35 -9.98
C ALA A 11 -9.49 20.33 -10.94
N THR A 12 -9.26 21.57 -10.50
CA THR A 12 -8.51 22.52 -11.34
C THR A 12 -7.03 22.10 -11.44
N PRO A 13 -6.30 22.52 -12.48
CA PRO A 13 -4.87 22.24 -12.60
C PRO A 13 -4.05 22.69 -11.39
N GLU A 14 -4.43 23.82 -10.77
CA GLU A 14 -3.78 24.38 -9.59
C GLU A 14 -3.99 23.50 -8.35
N GLU A 15 -5.20 22.95 -8.18
CA GLU A 15 -5.52 22.03 -7.08
C GLU A 15 -4.72 20.72 -7.20
N ILE A 16 -4.60 20.19 -8.42
CA ILE A 16 -3.76 19.01 -8.69
C ILE A 16 -2.30 19.30 -8.35
N ALA A 17 -1.78 20.46 -8.77
CA ALA A 17 -0.41 20.87 -8.48
C ALA A 17 -0.14 20.97 -6.97
N ALA A 18 -1.07 21.56 -6.21
CA ALA A 18 -0.97 21.67 -4.76
C ALA A 18 -0.96 20.29 -4.08
N LEU A 19 -1.83 19.36 -4.50
CA LEU A 19 -1.87 18.00 -3.96
C LEU A 19 -0.57 17.23 -4.26
N VAL A 20 -0.06 17.32 -5.49
CA VAL A 20 1.21 16.66 -5.87
C VAL A 20 2.38 17.24 -5.07
N ALA A 21 2.46 18.55 -4.90
CA ALA A 21 3.52 19.20 -4.11
C ALA A 21 3.52 18.72 -2.66
N VAL A 22 2.35 18.63 -2.03
CA VAL A 22 2.22 18.13 -0.64
C VAL A 22 2.61 16.65 -0.54
N LEU A 23 2.19 15.81 -1.50
CA LEU A 23 2.56 14.39 -1.52
C LEU A 23 4.05 14.17 -1.76
N ALA A 24 4.66 14.94 -2.66
CA ALA A 24 6.10 14.89 -2.92
C ALA A 24 6.90 15.27 -1.67
N ALA A 25 6.51 16.37 -1.00
CA ALA A 25 7.15 16.80 0.25
C ALA A 25 6.98 15.79 1.39
N ARG A 26 5.90 15.00 1.40
CA ARG A 26 5.68 13.93 2.40
C ARG A 26 6.39 12.63 2.03
N GLY A 27 6.65 12.40 0.75
CA GLY A 27 7.25 11.17 0.21
C GLY A 27 8.76 11.09 0.36
N GLU A 28 9.44 12.20 0.67
CA GLU A 28 10.86 12.21 1.03
C GLU A 28 11.07 11.64 2.45
N ASN A 29 10.83 10.33 2.59
CA ASN A 29 11.48 9.57 3.64
C ASN A 29 12.83 9.12 3.07
N PRO A 30 13.99 9.56 3.60
CA PRO A 30 15.28 9.00 3.18
C PRO A 30 15.18 7.50 3.39
N ALA A 31 15.26 6.74 2.31
CA ALA A 31 15.10 5.30 2.35
C ALA A 31 16.14 4.73 3.32
N THR A 32 15.75 4.48 4.57
CA THR A 32 16.45 3.55 5.42
C THR A 32 16.46 2.26 4.62
N ALA A 33 17.65 1.79 4.24
CA ALA A 33 17.82 0.55 3.51
C ALA A 33 17.11 -0.55 4.30
N THR A 34 15.86 -0.79 3.93
CA THR A 34 15.05 -1.86 4.49
C THR A 34 15.69 -3.09 3.90
N GLU A 35 16.25 -3.96 4.75
CA GLU A 35 16.67 -5.29 4.32
C GLU A 35 15.60 -5.84 3.41
N ALA A 36 15.98 -6.20 2.17
CA ALA A 36 15.05 -6.72 1.20
C ALA A 36 14.37 -7.94 1.83
N LYS A 37 13.13 -7.74 2.28
CA LYS A 37 12.32 -8.83 2.84
C LYS A 37 12.28 -9.90 1.76
N PRO A 38 12.55 -11.19 2.10
CA PRO A 38 12.58 -12.24 1.10
C PRO A 38 11.29 -12.18 0.28
N GLU A 39 11.45 -12.12 -1.05
CA GLU A 39 10.40 -11.85 -2.03
C GLU A 39 9.28 -12.89 -1.87
N SER A 40 8.33 -12.59 -1.01
CA SER A 40 7.33 -13.55 -0.56
C SER A 40 6.35 -13.91 -1.67
N TRP A 41 6.25 -13.05 -2.69
CA TRP A 41 5.49 -13.22 -3.91
C TRP A 41 6.10 -14.25 -4.89
N ARG A 42 7.43 -14.30 -5.00
CA ARG A 42 8.13 -15.24 -5.90
C ARG A 42 8.32 -16.63 -5.29
N ASN A 43 7.85 -16.86 -4.07
CA ASN A 43 8.00 -18.14 -3.41
C ASN A 43 7.23 -19.25 -4.17
N PRO A 44 7.91 -20.23 -4.79
CA PRO A 44 7.25 -21.29 -5.56
C PRO A 44 6.27 -22.12 -4.73
N ALA A 45 6.47 -22.19 -3.40
CA ALA A 45 5.58 -22.89 -2.48
C ALA A 45 4.18 -22.23 -2.39
N ARG A 46 4.01 -20.97 -2.84
CA ARG A 46 2.70 -20.31 -2.97
C ARG A 46 1.97 -20.67 -4.26
N SER A 47 2.68 -21.08 -5.31
CA SER A 47 2.05 -21.60 -6.54
C SER A 47 1.43 -22.99 -6.32
N MET A 48 1.82 -23.68 -5.25
CA MET A 48 1.21 -24.93 -4.82
C MET A 48 -0.05 -24.65 -4.01
N ARG A 49 -1.18 -25.23 -4.43
CA ARG A 49 -2.45 -25.11 -3.74
C ARG A 49 -2.37 -25.79 -2.37
N LYS A 50 -2.39 -25.00 -1.28
CA LYS A 50 -2.55 -25.50 0.09
C LYS A 50 -4.04 -25.61 0.44
N GLN A 51 -4.37 -26.58 1.30
CA GLN A 51 -5.71 -26.70 1.86
C GLN A 51 -6.01 -25.46 2.72
N LEU A 52 -7.12 -24.79 2.42
CA LEU A 52 -7.57 -23.63 3.20
C LEU A 52 -8.25 -24.16 4.47
N VAL A 53 -7.66 -23.89 5.62
CA VAL A 53 -8.21 -24.29 6.92
C VAL A 53 -8.90 -23.08 7.57
N PRO A 54 -10.18 -23.17 7.95
CA PRO A 54 -10.84 -22.12 8.71
C PRO A 54 -10.12 -21.88 10.05
N GLY A 55 -9.91 -20.62 10.41
CA GLY A 55 -9.22 -20.30 11.65
C GLY A 55 -9.28 -18.82 11.99
N LYS A 56 -9.04 -18.49 13.27
CA LYS A 56 -8.84 -17.10 13.68
C LYS A 56 -7.72 -16.51 12.84
N SER A 57 -7.98 -15.29 12.34
CA SER A 57 -7.11 -14.52 11.41
C SER A 57 -6.90 -15.08 10.00
N ALA A 58 -7.57 -16.18 9.58
CA ALA A 58 -7.42 -16.71 8.21
C ALA A 58 -7.72 -15.66 7.13
N TRP A 59 -8.76 -14.84 7.33
CA TRP A 59 -9.11 -13.74 6.41
C TRP A 59 -8.10 -12.58 6.40
N ARG A 60 -7.45 -12.28 7.54
CA ARG A 60 -6.38 -11.27 7.57
C ARG A 60 -5.14 -11.74 6.82
N ASN A 61 -4.85 -13.03 6.90
CA ASN A 61 -3.68 -13.63 6.28
C ASN A 61 -3.85 -13.89 4.77
N SER A 62 -5.08 -13.84 4.22
CA SER A 62 -5.29 -13.98 2.77
C SER A 62 -4.89 -12.74 1.97
N ALA A 63 -4.80 -11.58 2.63
CA ALA A 63 -4.46 -10.31 2.00
C ALA A 63 -2.99 -9.90 2.23
N LEU A 64 -2.22 -10.67 3.01
CA LEU A 64 -0.81 -10.40 3.30
C LEU A 64 0.10 -11.27 2.42
N PRO A 65 1.20 -10.70 1.88
CA PRO A 65 2.12 -11.40 1.00
C PRO A 65 3.04 -12.37 1.73
#